data_AF-A0A2H0YJ32-F1
#
_entry.id   AF-A0A2H0YJ32-F1
#
_cell.length_a   1.000
_cell.length_b   1.000
_cell.length_c   1.000
_cell.angle_alpha   90.00
_cell.angle_beta   90.00
_cell.angle_gamma   90.00
#
_symmetry.space_group_name_H-M   'P 1'
#
loop_
_entity.id
_entity.type
_entity.pdbx_description
1 polymer ?
#
loop_
_entity_poly.entity_id
_entity_poly.type
_entity_poly.pdbx_seq_one_letter_code
_entity_poly.pdbx_strand_id
1 'polypeptide(L)' 'MKRAIKIINVVGARPNFMKIAPIMCEMRKNEKIIPLLVHTGQ' A
#
# COMPACT_ATOMS: atom_id res chain seq x y z
N MET A 1 -18.85 -4.35 14.84
CA MET A 1 -18.27 -4.06 13.52
C MET A 1 -16.75 -4.21 13.61
N LYS A 2 -16.10 -5.12 12.86
CA LYS A 2 -14.63 -5.23 12.88
C LYS A 2 -14.02 -4.02 12.18
N ARG A 3 -13.10 -3.31 12.86
CA ARG A 3 -12.42 -2.14 12.32
C ARG A 3 -11.41 -2.56 11.25
N ALA A 4 -11.42 -1.91 10.09
CA ALA A 4 -10.41 -2.14 9.06
C ALA A 4 -9.05 -1.56 9.48
N ILE A 5 -7.96 -2.25 9.11
CA ILE A 5 -6.57 -1.90 9.40
C ILE A 5 -6.08 -0.95 8.30
N LYS A 6 -5.53 0.21 8.69
CA LYS A 6 -4.88 1.13 7.76
C LYS A 6 -3.40 0.76 7.62
N ILE A 7 -2.92 0.57 6.39
CA ILE A 7 -1.51 0.26 6.09
C ILE A 7 -0.96 1.35 5.18
N ILE A 8 0.12 2.02 5.61
CA ILE A 8 0.80 3.04 4.81
C ILE A 8 2.03 2.39 4.16
N ASN A 9 2.06 2.39 2.83
CA ASN A 9 3.17 1.91 2.02
C ASN A 9 4.02 3.12 1.61
N VAL A 10 5.24 3.25 2.13
CA VAL A 10 6.13 4.39 1.85
C VAL A 10 7.17 3.97 0.81
N VAL A 11 7.29 4.73 -0.29
CA VAL A 11 8.20 4.42 -1.40
C VAL A 11 9.09 5.61 -1.79
N GLY A 12 10.37 5.31 -2.02
CA GLY A 12 11.41 6.30 -2.34
C GLY A 12 11.53 6.60 -3.82
N ALA A 13 11.85 5.60 -4.63
CA ALA A 13 12.20 5.77 -6.04
C ALA A 13 11.36 4.89 -6.99
N ARG A 14 11.50 5.10 -8.30
CA ARG A 14 10.87 4.27 -9.37
C ARG A 14 10.91 2.75 -9.10
N PRO A 15 12.04 2.11 -8.71
CA PRO A 15 12.04 0.67 -8.45
C PRO A 15 11.12 0.25 -7.29
N ASN A 16 10.84 1.11 -6.31
CA ASN A 16 9.93 0.80 -5.22
C ASN A 16 8.47 0.73 -5.68
N PHE A 17 8.05 1.57 -6.64
CA PHE A 17 6.70 1.55 -7.21
C PHE A 17 6.40 0.20 -7.90
N MET A 18 7.35 -0.29 -8.70
CA MET A 18 7.21 -1.60 -9.36
C MET A 18 7.08 -2.73 -8.34
N LYS A 19 7.83 -2.66 -7.22
CA LYS A 19 7.79 -3.68 -6.17
C LYS A 19 6.55 -3.62 -5.30
N ILE A 20 6.02 -2.43 -5.01
CA ILE A 20 4.85 -2.26 -4.14
C ILE A 20 3.52 -2.51 -4.86
N ALA A 21 3.48 -2.31 -6.18
CA ALA A 21 2.28 -2.49 -7.01
C ALA A 21 1.57 -3.85 -6.82
N PRO A 22 2.25 -5.02 -6.91
CA PRO A 22 1.58 -6.31 -6.68
C PRO A 22 1.08 -6.49 -5.24
N ILE A 23 1.82 -6.00 -4.24
CA ILE A 23 1.43 -6.08 -2.83
C ILE A 23 0.16 -5.27 -2.57
N MET A 24 0.09 -4.04 -3.09
CA MET A 24 -1.11 -3.22 -2.98
C MET A 24 -2.30 -3.80 -3.73
N CYS A 25 -2.07 -4.54 -4.82
CA CYS A 25 -3.12 -5.27 -5.51
C CYS A 25 -3.76 -6.34 -4.61
N GLU A 26 -2.94 -7.14 -3.93
CA GLU A 26 -3.44 -8.14 -2.98
C GLU A 26 -4.10 -7.50 -1.75
N MET A 27 -3.54 -6.40 -1.22
CA MET A 27 -4.14 -5.68 -0.08
C MET A 27 -5.57 -5.21 -0.39
N ARG A 28 -5.83 -4.71 -1.62
CA ARG A 28 -7.16 -4.25 -2.04
C ARG A 28 -8.22 -5.35 -2.12
N LYS A 29 -7.82 -6.63 -2.23
CA LYS A 29 -8.76 -7.76 -2.22
C LYS A 29 -9.32 -8.05 -0.82
N ASN A 30 -8.71 -7.51 0.23
CA ASN A 30 -9.14 -7.72 1.60
C ASN A 30 -9.86 -6.49 2.15
N GLU A 31 -11.18 -6.59 2.32
CA GLU A 31 -12.03 -5.50 2.85
C GLU A 31 -11.63 -5.03 4.26
N LYS A 32 -10.84 -5.81 5.00
CA LYS A 32 -10.32 -5.43 6.31
C LYS A 32 -9.03 -4.61 6.23
N ILE A 33 -8.49 -4.35 5.03
CA ILE A 33 -7.26 -3.59 4.81
C ILE A 33 -7.58 -2.33 4.01
N ILE A 34 -7.05 -1.19 4.48
CA ILE A 34 -7.10 0.10 3.81
C ILE A 34 -5.65 0.48 3.46
N PRO A 35 -5.17 0.15 2.25
CA PRO A 35 -3.82 0.51 1.84
C PRO A 35 -3.77 1.98 1.39
N LEU A 36 -2.79 2.72 1.90
CA LEU A 36 -2.37 4.03 1.39
C LEU A 36 -0.96 3.93 0.81
N LEU A 37 -0.68 4.70 -0.23
CA LEU A 37 0.66 4.85 -0.81
C LEU A 37 1.16 6.27 -0.52
N VAL A 38 2.37 6.39 -0.01
CA VAL A 38 3.09 7.64 0.19
C VAL A 38 4.39 7.57 -0.60
N HIS A 39 4.62 8.55 -1.45
CA HIS A 39 5.89 8.74 -2.14
C HIS A 39 6.69 9.83 -1.43
N THR A 40 7.98 9.59 -1.19
CA THR A 40 8.84 10.52 -0.42
C THR A 40 9.47 11.63 -1.27
N GLY A 41 9.34 11.60 -2.61
CA GLY A 41 9.94 12.60 -3.50
C GLY A 41 11.45 12.44 -3.72
N GLN A 42 12.03 11.28 -3.38
CA GLN A 42 13.44 10.94 -3.61
C GLN A 42 13.76 10.60 -5.06
#